data_AF-A0A453IJJ9-F1
#
_entry.id   AF-A0A453IJJ9-F1
#
_cell.length_a   1.000
_cell.length_b   1.000
_cell.length_c   1.000
_cell.angle_alpha   90.00
_cell.angle_beta   90.00
_cell.angle_gamma   90.00
#
_symmetry.space_group_name_H-M   'P 1'
#
loop_
_entity.id
_entity.type
_entity.pdbx_description
1 polymer ?
#
loop_
_entity_poly.entity_id
_entity_poly.type
_entity_poly.pdbx_seq_one_letter_code
_entity_poly.pdbx_strand_id
1 'polypeptide(L)'
;AMASPAARAASALLLLLALAVAGVLSDGSDHRYKLGDPVPLYANKVGPFHNPSETYRYFDLPFCSPEKVKEKSEALGEVLNGDRLVDAPYKLDFRTDHDSKAVCPKKLTKEDVAKFRNAVAKDYYFQMYYDDLPLWGFIGKVEKGGKPDPSEWKYYLYRHIIFDILYNNDRVIEINVHTDQSALVDLTEDKEVNVDFLYTVKWKETPTPFEKRMEKYSSSSNMPHHLEVHWFSIINSCVTVLLLTGFLATILMRVLKNDFVKYAHDEEAADDQEESGWKYIHGDVFRFPKNKSLFSAALGTGTQLFAL
;
A
#
# COMPACT_ATOMS: atom_id res chain seq x y z
N ALA A 1 21.89 24.90 50.28
CA ALA A 1 21.84 26.20 49.59
C ALA A 1 20.79 26.12 48.48
N MET A 2 19.63 26.76 48.67
CA MET A 2 18.55 26.79 47.68
C MET A 2 18.93 27.76 46.55
N ALA A 3 19.14 27.25 45.34
CA ALA A 3 19.35 28.08 44.16
C ALA A 3 18.15 29.02 43.94
N SER A 4 18.44 30.29 43.63
CA SER A 4 17.43 31.33 43.41
C SER A 4 16.46 30.95 42.27
N PRO A 5 15.20 31.41 42.32
CA PRO A 5 14.21 31.12 41.28
C PRO A 5 14.65 31.58 39.88
N ALA A 6 15.47 32.63 39.79
CA ALA A 6 16.05 33.10 38.53
C ALA A 6 17.08 32.11 37.96
N ALA A 7 17.88 31.46 38.82
CA ALA A 7 18.85 30.46 38.39
C ALA A 7 18.16 29.19 37.86
N ARG A 8 17.02 28.80 38.44
CA ARG A 8 16.21 27.66 37.94
C ARG A 8 15.56 27.95 36.60
N ALA A 9 15.06 29.18 36.41
CA ALA A 9 14.48 29.62 35.14
C ALA A 9 15.54 29.68 34.03
N ALA A 10 16.74 30.19 34.33
CA ALA A 10 17.84 30.22 33.38
C ALA A 10 18.30 28.81 32.98
N SER A 11 18.43 27.88 33.93
CA SER A 11 18.78 26.49 33.63
C SER A 11 17.70 25.78 32.81
N ALA A 12 16.42 26.04 33.08
CA ALA A 12 15.31 25.48 32.30
C ALA A 12 15.28 26.04 30.87
N LEU A 13 15.56 27.34 30.68
CA LEU A 13 15.63 27.97 29.37
C LEU A 13 16.83 27.47 28.55
N LEU A 14 17.98 27.23 29.20
CA LEU A 14 19.16 26.60 28.60
C LEU A 14 18.90 25.14 28.21
N LEU A 15 18.14 24.39 29.02
CA LEU A 15 17.74 23.02 28.67
C LEU A 15 16.77 23.00 27.48
N LEU A 16 15.81 23.92 27.45
CA LEU A 16 14.84 24.06 26.34
C LEU A 16 15.53 24.52 25.05
N LEU A 17 16.51 25.42 25.13
CA LEU A 17 17.34 25.78 23.97
C LEU A 17 18.22 24.62 23.53
N ALA A 18 18.80 23.84 24.44
CA ALA A 18 19.59 22.67 24.10
C ALA A 18 18.75 21.56 23.45
N LEU A 19 17.50 21.39 23.87
CA LEU A 19 16.52 20.50 23.23
C LEU A 19 16.02 21.01 21.87
N ALA A 20 15.98 22.33 21.66
CA ALA A 20 15.64 22.94 20.37
C ALA A 20 16.80 22.94 19.36
N VAL A 21 18.05 22.88 19.84
CA VAL A 21 19.29 22.85 19.02
C VAL A 21 19.81 21.42 18.84
N ALA A 22 19.29 20.44 19.58
CA ALA A 22 19.36 19.04 19.17
C ALA A 22 18.55 18.90 17.89
N GLY A 23 19.19 19.20 16.76
CA GLY A 23 18.64 18.95 15.44
C GLY A 23 18.11 17.52 15.42
N VAL A 24 16.87 17.38 14.97
CA VAL A 24 16.32 16.09 14.58
C VAL A 24 17.19 15.59 13.43
N LEU A 25 18.29 14.91 13.76
CA LEU A 25 19.04 14.09 12.83
C LEU A 25 18.18 12.85 12.59
N SER A 26 17.18 13.02 11.75
CA SER A 26 16.55 11.90 11.07
C SER A 26 17.52 11.41 10.00
N ASP A 27 18.62 10.78 10.41
CA ASP A 27 19.37 9.93 9.49
C ASP A 27 18.66 8.56 9.47
N GLY A 28 18.22 8.17 8.28
CA GLY A 28 17.41 6.98 8.07
C GLY A 28 17.46 6.49 6.62
N SER A 29 17.50 7.42 5.66
CA SER A 29 17.88 7.16 4.26
C SER A 29 17.90 8.47 3.47
N ASP A 30 19.05 9.16 3.40
CA ASP A 30 19.18 10.37 2.57
C ASP A 30 19.06 10.09 1.04
N HIS A 31 18.86 8.82 0.67
CA HIS A 31 18.82 8.28 -0.70
C HIS A 31 20.05 8.71 -1.51
N ARG A 32 21.20 8.83 -0.83
CA ARG A 32 22.48 9.22 -1.40
C ARG A 32 23.46 8.06 -1.29
N TYR A 33 24.11 7.74 -2.39
CA TYR A 33 24.97 6.58 -2.54
C TYR A 33 26.29 6.98 -3.21
N LYS A 34 27.38 6.38 -2.73
CA LYS A 34 28.69 6.43 -3.39
C LYS A 34 28.81 5.26 -4.37
N LEU A 35 29.73 5.38 -5.31
CA LEU A 35 30.03 4.31 -6.26
C LEU A 35 30.36 3.00 -5.52
N GLY A 36 29.60 1.95 -5.81
CA GLY A 36 29.75 0.63 -5.19
C GLY A 36 29.06 0.46 -3.84
N ASP A 37 28.33 1.47 -3.35
CA ASP A 37 27.54 1.31 -2.12
C ASP A 37 26.36 0.35 -2.36
N PRO A 38 26.03 -0.53 -1.40
CA PRO A 38 24.88 -1.42 -1.51
C PRO A 38 23.59 -0.62 -1.40
N VAL A 39 22.72 -0.73 -2.41
CA VAL A 39 21.39 -0.12 -2.38
C VAL A 39 20.37 -1.19 -1.98
N PRO A 40 19.45 -0.89 -1.05
CA PRO A 40 18.49 -1.88 -0.56
C PRO A 40 17.51 -2.31 -1.66
N LEU A 41 17.37 -3.64 -1.82
CA LEU A 41 16.38 -4.28 -2.69
C LEU A 41 15.56 -5.28 -1.88
N TYR A 42 14.26 -5.04 -1.80
CA TYR A 42 13.31 -5.89 -1.07
C TYR A 42 12.33 -6.55 -2.03
N ALA A 43 12.18 -7.87 -1.92
CA ALA A 43 11.07 -8.58 -2.53
C ALA A 43 9.82 -8.46 -1.64
N ASN A 44 8.65 -8.28 -2.25
CA ASN A 44 7.39 -8.14 -1.53
C ASN A 44 6.48 -9.34 -1.81
N LYS A 45 5.82 -9.32 -2.96
CA LYS A 45 4.74 -10.26 -3.27
C LYS A 45 4.72 -10.71 -4.72
N VAL A 46 4.01 -11.81 -4.94
CA VAL A 46 3.66 -12.35 -6.27
C VAL A 46 2.16 -12.57 -6.33
N GLY A 47 1.57 -12.42 -7.50
CA GLY A 47 0.14 -12.63 -7.69
C GLY A 47 -0.29 -12.62 -9.15
N PRO A 48 -1.50 -13.12 -9.45
CA PRO A 48 -2.06 -13.06 -10.79
C PRO A 48 -2.34 -11.63 -11.22
N PHE A 49 -1.97 -11.27 -12.45
CA PHE A 49 -2.22 -9.94 -12.99
C PHE A 49 -3.73 -9.60 -13.06
N HIS A 50 -4.57 -10.58 -13.37
CA HIS A 50 -6.01 -10.41 -13.51
C HIS A 50 -6.80 -10.44 -12.18
N ASN A 51 -6.15 -10.73 -11.05
CA ASN A 51 -6.80 -10.73 -9.73
C ASN A 51 -5.87 -10.13 -8.67
N PRO A 52 -5.74 -8.79 -8.63
CA PRO A 52 -4.77 -8.11 -7.76
C PRO A 52 -5.03 -8.27 -6.25
N SER A 53 -6.22 -8.72 -5.85
CA SER A 53 -6.56 -9.01 -4.45
C SER A 53 -5.88 -10.27 -3.92
N GLU A 54 -5.49 -11.20 -4.81
CA GLU A 54 -4.79 -12.43 -4.46
C GLU A 54 -3.28 -12.17 -4.47
N THR A 55 -2.65 -12.25 -3.30
CA THR A 55 -1.20 -11.99 -3.16
C THR A 55 -0.55 -13.04 -2.27
N TYR A 56 0.64 -13.48 -2.69
CA TYR A 56 1.49 -14.46 -2.01
C TYR A 56 2.88 -13.91 -1.79
N ARG A 57 3.68 -14.53 -0.92
CA ARG A 57 5.07 -14.07 -0.69
C ARG A 57 5.93 -14.44 -1.90
N TYR A 58 6.92 -13.61 -2.20
CA TYR A 58 7.81 -13.86 -3.33
C TYR A 58 8.47 -15.25 -3.29
N PHE A 59 8.89 -15.70 -2.11
CA PHE A 59 9.53 -17.02 -1.91
C PHE A 59 8.54 -18.18 -1.74
N ASP A 60 7.23 -17.97 -1.85
CA ASP A 60 6.26 -19.08 -1.93
C ASP A 60 6.38 -19.81 -3.28
N LEU A 61 6.88 -19.11 -4.31
CA LEU A 61 7.32 -19.72 -5.56
C LEU A 61 8.77 -20.22 -5.45
N PRO A 62 9.15 -21.29 -6.17
CA PRO A 62 10.45 -21.97 -6.01
C PRO A 62 11.64 -21.22 -6.64
N PHE A 63 11.76 -19.92 -6.35
CA PHE A 63 12.90 -19.08 -6.67
C PHE A 63 14.11 -19.36 -5.77
N CYS A 64 15.23 -18.68 -6.04
CA CYS A 64 16.40 -18.66 -5.17
C CYS A 64 16.07 -17.92 -3.86
N SER A 65 16.13 -18.60 -2.72
CA SER A 65 15.97 -18.00 -1.39
C SER A 65 17.31 -18.06 -0.64
N PRO A 66 17.72 -16.99 0.06
CA PRO A 66 18.88 -17.04 0.95
C PRO A 66 18.60 -17.89 2.20
N GLU A 67 19.63 -18.49 2.82
CA GLU A 67 19.48 -19.34 4.02
C GLU A 67 18.82 -18.62 5.20
N LYS A 68 19.01 -17.30 5.31
CA LYS A 68 18.35 -16.44 6.28
C LYS A 68 17.73 -15.26 5.56
N VAL A 69 16.44 -15.34 5.31
CA VAL A 69 15.64 -14.22 4.81
C VAL A 69 15.51 -13.21 5.94
N LYS A 70 16.09 -12.02 5.76
CA LYS A 70 15.89 -10.90 6.70
C LYS A 70 14.65 -10.14 6.27
N GLU A 71 13.72 -10.01 7.20
CA GLU A 71 12.56 -9.14 7.04
C GLU A 71 12.97 -7.69 7.36
N LYS A 72 12.49 -6.75 6.54
CA LYS A 72 12.63 -5.31 6.82
C LYS A 72 11.67 -4.97 7.97
N SER A 73 12.10 -4.10 8.88
CA SER A 73 11.15 -3.51 9.84
C SER A 73 10.24 -2.55 9.07
N GLU A 74 8.95 -2.84 9.07
CA GLU A 74 7.96 -2.10 8.29
C GLU A 74 7.43 -0.88 9.03
N ALA A 75 7.17 0.20 8.30
CA ALA A 75 6.44 1.36 8.80
C ALA A 75 4.94 1.04 8.92
N LEU A 76 4.21 1.80 9.75
CA LEU A 76 2.77 1.60 9.94
C LEU A 76 1.98 1.56 8.61
N GLY A 77 2.36 2.40 7.65
CA GLY A 77 1.74 2.40 6.32
C GLY A 77 2.01 1.13 5.50
N GLU A 78 3.22 0.57 5.58
CA GLU A 78 3.59 -0.69 4.92
C GLU A 78 2.81 -1.86 5.54
N VAL A 79 2.65 -1.88 6.87
CA VAL A 79 1.84 -2.88 7.59
C VAL A 79 0.37 -2.80 7.21
N LEU A 80 -0.20 -1.59 7.12
CA LEU A 80 -1.61 -1.40 6.74
C LEU A 80 -1.87 -1.78 5.28
N ASN A 81 -0.89 -1.59 4.39
CA ASN A 81 -0.94 -2.07 3.01
C ASN A 81 -0.76 -3.60 2.90
N GLY A 82 -0.35 -4.25 3.99
CA GLY A 82 -0.08 -5.69 4.03
C GLY A 82 1.16 -6.08 3.23
N ASP A 83 2.12 -5.16 3.08
CA ASP A 83 3.42 -5.47 2.49
C ASP A 83 4.19 -6.44 3.41
N ARG A 84 5.09 -7.23 2.80
CA ARG A 84 5.94 -8.20 3.49
C ARG A 84 7.33 -8.15 2.89
N LEU A 85 8.09 -7.13 3.29
CA LEU A 85 9.37 -6.79 2.67
C LEU A 85 10.51 -7.68 3.18
N VAL A 86 11.13 -8.42 2.26
CA VAL A 86 12.23 -9.34 2.54
C VAL A 86 13.43 -9.07 1.64
N ASP A 87 14.65 -9.26 2.15
CA ASP A 87 15.87 -9.08 1.35
C ASP A 87 15.85 -9.95 0.08
N ALA A 88 16.02 -9.32 -1.08
CA ALA A 88 16.11 -10.02 -2.36
C ALA A 88 17.53 -10.56 -2.62
N PRO A 89 17.70 -11.67 -3.37
CA PRO A 89 19.01 -12.29 -3.60
C PRO A 89 19.88 -11.57 -4.65
N TYR A 90 19.41 -10.46 -5.23
CA TYR A 90 20.13 -9.70 -6.26
C TYR A 90 20.94 -8.57 -5.60
N LYS A 91 22.23 -8.48 -5.95
CA LYS A 91 23.11 -7.41 -5.48
C LYS A 91 23.22 -6.34 -6.55
N LEU A 92 22.53 -5.23 -6.34
CA LEU A 92 22.47 -4.08 -7.23
C LEU A 92 23.26 -2.93 -6.58
N ASP A 93 24.59 -2.97 -6.71
CA ASP A 93 25.46 -1.95 -6.10
C ASP A 93 25.44 -0.66 -6.94
N PHE A 94 25.47 0.50 -6.29
CA PHE A 94 25.28 1.79 -6.95
C PHE A 94 26.32 2.02 -8.06
N ARG A 95 25.84 2.34 -9.27
CA ARG A 95 26.66 2.59 -10.48
C ARG A 95 27.64 1.46 -10.83
N THR A 96 27.31 0.23 -10.45
CA THR A 96 28.09 -0.97 -10.80
C THR A 96 27.30 -1.84 -11.77
N ASP A 97 27.77 -1.93 -13.01
CA ASP A 97 27.16 -2.78 -14.03
C ASP A 97 27.53 -4.25 -13.82
N HIS A 98 26.58 -5.13 -14.12
CA HIS A 98 26.76 -6.57 -14.06
C HIS A 98 26.12 -7.21 -15.27
N ASP A 99 26.89 -7.97 -16.05
CA ASP A 99 26.37 -8.73 -17.18
C ASP A 99 26.20 -10.21 -16.80
N SER A 100 24.96 -10.70 -16.88
CA SER A 100 24.61 -12.13 -16.76
C SER A 100 25.20 -12.82 -15.51
N LYS A 101 25.05 -12.19 -14.35
CA LYS A 101 25.49 -12.75 -13.06
C LYS A 101 24.51 -13.81 -12.58
N ALA A 102 25.02 -14.98 -12.20
CA ALA A 102 24.20 -16.05 -11.64
C ALA A 102 23.77 -15.74 -10.21
N VAL A 103 22.47 -15.92 -9.94
CA VAL A 103 21.91 -15.85 -8.58
C VAL A 103 22.12 -17.20 -7.90
N CYS A 104 21.51 -18.25 -8.45
CA CYS A 104 21.72 -19.62 -8.01
C CYS A 104 21.34 -20.61 -9.12
N PRO A 105 22.05 -21.74 -9.23
CA PRO A 105 21.55 -22.90 -9.96
C PRO A 105 20.44 -23.57 -9.15
N LYS A 106 19.31 -23.87 -9.79
CA LYS A 106 18.16 -24.51 -9.14
C LYS A 106 17.68 -25.70 -9.95
N LYS A 107 17.59 -26.86 -9.30
CA LYS A 107 16.91 -28.02 -9.86
C LYS A 107 15.44 -28.00 -9.46
N LEU A 108 14.55 -27.78 -10.42
CA LEU A 108 13.10 -27.76 -10.21
C LEU A 108 12.56 -29.18 -10.22
N THR A 109 11.84 -29.56 -9.17
CA THR A 109 11.10 -30.81 -9.10
C THR A 109 9.84 -30.73 -9.98
N LYS A 110 9.18 -31.87 -10.22
CA LYS A 110 7.90 -31.89 -10.96
C LYS A 110 6.83 -31.01 -10.31
N GLU A 111 6.80 -30.97 -8.98
CA GLU A 111 5.88 -30.13 -8.22
C GLU A 111 6.21 -28.63 -8.39
N ASP A 112 7.49 -28.28 -8.39
CA ASP A 112 7.94 -26.90 -8.62
C ASP A 112 7.63 -26.42 -10.03
N VAL A 113 7.84 -27.28 -11.02
CA VAL A 113 7.47 -27.02 -12.42
C VAL A 113 5.96 -26.81 -12.54
N ALA A 114 5.14 -27.65 -11.88
CA ALA A 114 3.69 -27.47 -11.87
C ALA A 114 3.27 -26.14 -11.21
N LYS A 115 3.92 -25.74 -10.10
CA LYS A 115 3.68 -24.44 -9.46
C LYS A 115 4.01 -23.27 -10.39
N PHE A 116 5.18 -23.29 -11.02
CA PHE A 116 5.56 -22.25 -11.97
C PHE A 116 4.64 -22.24 -13.20
N ARG A 117 4.29 -23.40 -13.76
CA ARG A 117 3.36 -23.50 -14.89
C ARG A 117 2.00 -22.89 -14.54
N ASN A 118 1.46 -23.20 -13.36
CA ASN A 118 0.20 -22.62 -12.88
C ASN A 118 0.28 -21.10 -12.70
N ALA A 119 1.42 -20.60 -12.21
CA ALA A 119 1.66 -19.16 -12.08
C ALA A 119 1.75 -18.47 -13.45
N VAL A 120 2.49 -19.06 -14.40
CA VAL A 120 2.62 -18.55 -15.78
C VAL A 120 1.28 -18.60 -16.51
N ALA A 121 0.48 -19.65 -16.33
CA ALA A 121 -0.85 -19.76 -16.93
C ALA A 121 -1.83 -18.65 -16.49
N LYS A 122 -1.60 -18.05 -15.32
CA LYS A 122 -2.40 -16.96 -14.75
C LYS A 122 -1.71 -15.59 -14.87
N ASP A 123 -0.67 -15.48 -15.70
CA ASP A 123 0.12 -14.27 -15.89
C ASP A 123 0.58 -13.65 -14.56
N TYR A 124 1.20 -14.47 -13.70
CA TYR A 124 1.73 -13.98 -12.43
C TYR A 124 2.83 -12.93 -12.64
N TYR A 125 2.75 -11.88 -11.84
CA TYR A 125 3.79 -10.88 -11.71
C TYR A 125 4.42 -10.95 -10.32
N PHE A 126 5.63 -10.43 -10.20
CA PHE A 126 6.29 -10.17 -8.93
C PHE A 126 6.41 -8.65 -8.71
N GLN A 127 6.41 -8.25 -7.44
CA GLN A 127 6.66 -6.88 -7.01
C GLN A 127 7.87 -6.84 -6.08
N MET A 128 8.77 -5.91 -6.34
CA MET A 128 9.92 -5.59 -5.48
C MET A 128 10.01 -4.08 -5.27
N TYR A 129 10.83 -3.67 -4.31
CA TYR A 129 11.16 -2.28 -4.04
C TYR A 129 12.67 -2.11 -4.03
N TYR A 130 13.16 -1.15 -4.80
CA TYR A 130 14.57 -0.78 -4.86
C TYR A 130 14.71 0.69 -4.53
N ASP A 131 15.46 1.02 -3.48
CA ASP A 131 15.51 2.41 -2.97
C ASP A 131 14.10 3.04 -2.76
N ASP A 132 13.19 2.23 -2.22
CA ASP A 132 11.75 2.50 -2.05
C ASP A 132 10.95 2.75 -3.35
N LEU A 133 11.55 2.54 -4.53
CA LEU A 133 10.87 2.59 -5.82
C LEU A 133 10.27 1.22 -6.14
N PRO A 134 8.95 1.12 -6.39
CA PRO A 134 8.34 -0.15 -6.74
C PRO A 134 8.72 -0.54 -8.17
N LEU A 135 8.92 -1.84 -8.39
CA LEU A 135 9.09 -2.42 -9.71
C LEU A 135 8.27 -3.69 -9.84
N TRP A 136 7.84 -3.97 -11.06
CA TRP A 136 7.05 -5.15 -11.39
C TRP A 136 7.65 -5.88 -12.59
N GLY A 137 7.55 -7.20 -12.59
CA GLY A 137 7.96 -8.04 -13.71
C GLY A 137 7.10 -9.30 -13.79
N PHE A 138 6.94 -9.83 -15.00
CA PHE A 138 6.26 -11.10 -15.21
C PHE A 138 7.20 -12.27 -14.97
N ILE A 139 6.65 -13.37 -14.44
CA ILE A 139 7.43 -14.59 -14.16
C ILE A 139 7.69 -15.40 -15.43
N GLY A 140 6.76 -15.38 -16.36
CA GLY A 140 6.86 -16.12 -17.62
C GLY A 140 5.90 -15.60 -18.68
N LYS A 141 5.78 -16.34 -19.77
CA LYS A 141 4.82 -16.08 -20.83
C LYS A 141 4.17 -17.37 -21.31
N VAL A 142 2.93 -17.26 -21.75
CA VAL A 142 2.22 -18.31 -22.48
C VAL A 142 2.28 -18.01 -23.96
N GLU A 143 2.77 -18.97 -24.75
CA GLU A 143 2.66 -18.93 -26.20
C GLU A 143 1.46 -19.79 -26.61
N LYS A 144 0.40 -19.14 -27.07
CA LYS A 144 -0.77 -19.83 -27.61
C LYS A 144 -0.46 -20.24 -29.04
N GLY A 145 -0.54 -21.53 -29.34
CA GLY A 145 -0.52 -22.01 -30.73
C GLY A 145 -1.59 -21.30 -31.56
N GLY A 146 -1.44 -21.28 -32.89
CA GLY A 146 -2.36 -20.58 -33.80
C GLY A 146 -3.82 -21.07 -33.77
N LYS A 147 -4.13 -22.12 -33.00
CA LYS A 147 -5.49 -22.64 -32.76
C LYS A 147 -5.92 -22.38 -31.32
N PRO A 148 -7.23 -22.17 -31.08
CA PRO A 148 -7.77 -21.90 -29.74
C PRO A 148 -7.76 -23.11 -28.78
N ASP A 149 -7.14 -24.25 -29.14
CA ASP A 149 -7.11 -25.44 -28.29
C ASP A 149 -6.09 -25.30 -27.14
N PRO A 150 -6.46 -25.60 -25.88
CA PRO A 150 -5.56 -25.55 -24.71
C PRO A 150 -4.37 -26.51 -24.78
N SER A 151 -4.47 -27.59 -25.55
CA SER A 151 -3.42 -28.63 -25.66
C SER A 151 -2.16 -28.15 -26.38
N GLU A 152 -2.21 -27.04 -27.12
CA GLU A 152 -1.04 -26.49 -27.83
C GLU A 152 -0.39 -25.30 -27.08
N TRP A 153 -0.83 -25.00 -25.86
CA TRP A 153 -0.25 -23.89 -25.10
C TRP A 153 1.12 -24.28 -24.55
N LYS A 154 2.13 -23.48 -24.88
CA LYS A 154 3.47 -23.63 -24.34
C LYS A 154 3.70 -22.62 -23.23
N TYR A 155 4.25 -23.12 -22.13
CA TYR A 155 4.51 -22.32 -20.93
C TYR A 155 6.00 -22.09 -20.80
N TYR A 156 6.42 -20.83 -20.84
CA TYR A 156 7.82 -20.47 -20.71
C TYR A 156 8.07 -19.66 -19.44
N LEU A 157 9.12 -20.02 -18.71
CA LEU A 157 9.64 -19.29 -17.55
C LEU A 157 10.79 -18.38 -18.00
N TYR A 158 10.80 -17.14 -17.51
CA TYR A 158 11.94 -16.25 -17.67
C TYR A 158 13.01 -16.60 -16.64
N ARG A 159 14.22 -16.95 -17.10
CA ARG A 159 15.36 -17.22 -16.20
C ARG A 159 16.31 -16.04 -16.03
N HIS A 160 16.22 -15.02 -16.89
CA HIS A 160 17.12 -13.88 -16.90
C HIS A 160 16.36 -12.56 -16.76
N ILE A 161 16.58 -11.87 -15.65
CA ILE A 161 15.99 -10.56 -15.35
C ILE A 161 17.02 -9.47 -15.60
N ILE A 162 16.63 -8.41 -16.29
CA ILE A 162 17.48 -7.26 -16.58
C ILE A 162 16.92 -6.04 -15.83
N PHE A 163 17.76 -5.45 -15.00
CA PHE A 163 17.48 -4.24 -14.25
C PHE A 163 18.14 -3.05 -14.96
N ASP A 164 17.32 -2.16 -15.50
CA ASP A 164 17.78 -0.86 -16.00
C ASP A 164 17.54 0.20 -14.93
N ILE A 165 18.62 0.78 -14.42
CA ILE A 165 18.56 1.72 -13.31
C ILE A 165 19.02 3.09 -13.83
N LEU A 166 18.15 4.09 -13.68
CA LEU A 166 18.48 5.47 -13.96
C LEU A 166 18.93 6.17 -12.70
N TYR A 167 20.04 6.90 -12.80
CA TYR A 167 20.59 7.67 -11.69
C TYR A 167 20.85 9.12 -12.09
N ASN A 168 20.85 10.00 -11.10
CA ASN A 168 21.26 11.39 -11.25
C ASN A 168 22.17 11.74 -10.06
N ASN A 169 23.43 12.08 -10.36
CA ASN A 169 24.47 12.30 -9.36
C ASN A 169 24.66 11.10 -8.41
N ASP A 170 24.32 11.27 -7.14
CA ASP A 170 24.43 10.30 -6.04
C ASP A 170 23.10 9.63 -5.70
N ARG A 171 22.05 9.79 -6.53
CA ARG A 171 20.71 9.29 -6.23
C ARG A 171 20.15 8.39 -7.31
N VAL A 172 19.37 7.39 -6.89
CA VAL A 172 18.58 6.55 -7.78
C VAL A 172 17.29 7.30 -8.14
N ILE A 173 16.96 7.32 -9.42
CA ILE A 173 15.81 8.06 -9.95
C ILE A 173 14.73 7.12 -10.45
N GLU A 174 15.10 6.07 -11.17
CA GLU A 174 14.14 5.16 -11.76
C GLU A 174 14.73 3.76 -11.82
N ILE A 175 13.88 2.76 -11.67
CA ILE A 175 14.23 1.37 -11.95
C ILE A 175 13.18 0.76 -12.86
N ASN A 176 13.66 0.08 -13.90
CA ASN A 176 12.84 -0.72 -14.79
C ASN A 176 13.34 -2.15 -14.78
N VAL A 177 12.39 -3.08 -14.81
CA VAL A 177 12.66 -4.50 -15.00
C VAL A 177 12.12 -4.91 -16.37
N HIS A 178 12.95 -5.63 -17.11
CA HIS A 178 12.52 -6.36 -18.27
C HIS A 178 13.18 -7.74 -18.28
N THR A 179 12.55 -8.71 -18.92
CA THR A 179 13.08 -10.07 -19.02
C THR A 179 13.65 -10.33 -20.41
N ASP A 180 14.71 -11.12 -20.48
CA ASP A 180 15.30 -11.49 -21.76
C ASP A 180 14.41 -12.52 -22.47
N GLN A 181 13.92 -12.16 -23.66
CA GLN A 181 13.06 -13.04 -24.47
C GLN A 181 13.81 -14.25 -25.05
N SER A 182 15.14 -14.23 -25.06
CA SER A 182 15.97 -15.35 -25.51
C SER A 182 16.27 -16.35 -24.38
N ALA A 183 16.16 -15.93 -23.13
CA ALA A 183 16.46 -16.74 -21.95
C ALA A 183 15.19 -17.38 -21.37
N LEU A 184 14.56 -18.25 -22.17
CA LEU A 184 13.33 -18.95 -21.81
C LEU A 184 13.61 -20.40 -21.42
N VAL A 185 12.84 -20.89 -20.45
CA VAL A 185 12.82 -22.31 -20.08
C VAL A 185 11.42 -22.85 -20.33
N ASP A 186 11.33 -23.93 -21.10
CA ASP A 186 10.06 -24.60 -21.37
C ASP A 186 9.62 -25.42 -20.14
N LEU A 187 8.41 -25.13 -19.64
CA LEU A 187 7.77 -25.80 -18.50
C LEU A 187 6.52 -26.59 -18.91
N THR A 188 6.33 -26.84 -20.21
CA THR A 188 5.13 -27.49 -20.73
C THR A 188 5.01 -28.93 -20.22
N GLU A 189 6.14 -29.66 -20.13
CA GLU A 189 6.18 -31.04 -19.67
C GLU A 189 6.40 -31.18 -18.15
N ASP A 190 5.79 -32.19 -17.53
CA ASP A 190 5.97 -32.52 -16.10
C ASP A 190 7.29 -33.27 -15.82
N LYS A 191 8.41 -32.66 -16.21
CA LYS A 191 9.76 -33.20 -16.03
C LYS A 191 10.57 -32.31 -15.09
N GLU A 192 11.62 -32.89 -14.51
CA GLU A 192 12.59 -32.11 -13.73
C GLU A 192 13.39 -31.22 -14.68
N VAL A 193 13.56 -29.95 -14.32
CA VAL A 193 14.26 -28.96 -15.15
C VAL A 193 15.32 -28.27 -14.30
N ASN A 194 16.55 -28.25 -14.81
CA ASN A 194 17.63 -27.45 -14.21
C ASN A 194 17.56 -26.03 -14.78
N VAL A 195 17.43 -25.04 -13.90
CA VAL A 195 17.32 -23.63 -14.26
C VAL A 195 18.40 -22.85 -13.52
N ASP A 196 19.22 -22.14 -14.29
CA ASP A 196 20.17 -21.18 -13.76
C ASP A 196 19.56 -19.77 -13.87
N PHE A 197 19.18 -19.21 -12.73
CA PHE A 197 18.64 -17.86 -12.65
C PHE A 197 19.78 -16.83 -12.78
N LEU A 198 19.65 -15.95 -13.76
CA LEU A 198 20.63 -14.91 -14.08
C LEU A 198 20.01 -13.53 -13.91
N TYR A 199 20.86 -12.54 -13.65
CA TYR A 199 20.47 -11.14 -13.74
C TYR A 199 21.53 -10.28 -14.41
N THR A 200 21.07 -9.21 -15.05
CA THR A 200 21.92 -8.14 -15.59
C THR A 200 21.50 -6.82 -14.96
N VAL A 201 22.47 -5.95 -14.70
CA VAL A 201 22.27 -4.61 -14.14
C VAL A 201 22.94 -3.61 -15.07
N LYS A 202 22.16 -2.65 -15.54
CA LYS A 202 22.62 -1.58 -16.42
C LYS A 202 22.29 -0.23 -15.79
N TRP A 203 23.31 0.57 -15.56
CA TRP A 203 23.16 1.93 -15.05
C TRP A 203 23.20 2.94 -16.18
N LYS A 204 22.29 3.91 -16.14
CA LYS A 204 22.26 5.01 -17.10
C LYS A 204 21.98 6.34 -16.40
N GLU A 205 22.73 7.37 -16.77
CA GLU A 205 22.54 8.70 -16.22
C GLU A 205 21.27 9.36 -16.81
N THR A 206 20.54 10.09 -15.98
CA THR A 206 19.35 10.85 -16.38
C THR A 206 19.38 12.28 -15.85
N PRO A 207 18.90 13.28 -16.62
CA PRO A 207 18.79 14.66 -16.15
C PRO A 207 17.60 14.87 -15.19
N THR A 208 16.73 13.87 -14.99
CA THR A 208 15.55 13.99 -14.14
C THR A 208 15.94 14.23 -12.68
N PRO A 209 15.42 15.27 -12.01
CA PRO A 209 15.74 15.57 -10.62
C PRO A 209 15.02 14.60 -9.66
N PHE A 210 15.58 14.41 -8.46
CA PHE A 210 15.11 13.42 -7.49
C PHE A 210 13.66 13.65 -7.03
N GLU A 211 13.22 14.91 -6.94
CA GLU A 211 11.88 15.29 -6.50
C GLU A 211 10.79 14.74 -7.44
N LYS A 212 11.13 14.50 -8.72
CA LYS A 212 10.21 13.99 -9.73
C LYS A 212 10.22 12.47 -9.86
N ARG A 213 11.06 11.76 -9.08
CA ARG A 213 11.25 10.30 -9.23
C ARG A 213 9.95 9.50 -9.07
N MET A 214 9.00 10.00 -8.27
CA MET A 214 7.73 9.32 -7.99
C MET A 214 6.61 9.62 -9.00
N GLU A 215 6.77 10.63 -9.86
CA GLU A 215 5.72 11.06 -10.81
C GLU A 215 5.30 9.90 -11.74
N LYS A 216 6.28 9.11 -12.22
CA LYS A 216 6.04 7.94 -13.06
C LYS A 216 5.15 6.91 -12.37
N TYR A 217 5.48 6.56 -11.13
CA TYR A 217 4.77 5.52 -10.38
C TYR A 217 3.37 5.95 -9.98
N SER A 218 3.17 7.24 -9.64
CA SER A 218 1.83 7.80 -9.39
C SER A 218 0.92 7.79 -10.62
N SER A 219 1.51 7.88 -11.82
CA SER A 219 0.77 7.79 -13.07
C SER A 219 0.43 6.34 -13.41
N SER A 220 1.32 5.39 -13.12
CA SER A 220 1.13 3.95 -13.37
C SER A 220 0.27 3.23 -12.33
N SER A 221 0.21 3.71 -11.08
CA SER A 221 -0.71 3.19 -10.05
C SER A 221 -2.19 3.36 -10.44
N ASN A 222 -2.47 4.19 -11.44
CA ASN A 222 -3.77 4.33 -12.09
C ASN A 222 -4.01 3.25 -13.18
N MET A 223 -3.42 2.05 -13.00
CA MET A 223 -3.65 0.90 -13.87
C MET A 223 -5.17 0.67 -14.04
N PRO A 224 -5.70 0.50 -15.28
CA PRO A 224 -7.13 0.68 -15.59
C PRO A 224 -8.11 -0.18 -14.77
N HIS A 225 -7.68 -1.34 -14.27
CA HIS A 225 -8.56 -2.25 -13.53
C HIS A 225 -8.95 -1.74 -12.14
N HIS A 226 -8.10 -0.94 -11.47
CA HIS A 226 -8.45 -0.42 -10.15
C HIS A 226 -9.43 0.77 -10.27
N LEU A 227 -9.30 1.60 -11.32
CA LEU A 227 -10.25 2.69 -11.56
C LEU A 227 -11.67 2.18 -11.77
N GLU A 228 -11.85 1.07 -12.50
CA GLU A 228 -13.18 0.51 -12.77
C GLU A 228 -13.97 0.16 -11.49
N VAL A 229 -13.28 -0.28 -10.44
CA VAL A 229 -13.91 -0.69 -9.18
C VAL A 229 -14.31 0.51 -8.31
N HIS A 230 -13.49 1.58 -8.31
CA HIS A 230 -13.75 2.76 -7.45
C HIS A 230 -14.97 3.56 -7.91
N TRP A 231 -15.13 3.83 -9.21
CA TRP A 231 -16.28 4.61 -9.68
C TRP A 231 -17.61 3.87 -9.50
N PHE A 232 -17.62 2.54 -9.58
CA PHE A 232 -18.80 1.72 -9.30
C PHE A 232 -19.26 1.86 -7.83
N SER A 233 -18.32 1.85 -6.89
CA SER A 233 -18.60 2.08 -5.46
C SER A 233 -19.11 3.50 -5.19
N ILE A 234 -18.52 4.50 -5.84
CA ILE A 234 -18.96 5.91 -5.73
C ILE A 234 -20.40 6.07 -6.22
N ILE A 235 -20.75 5.51 -7.38
CA ILE A 235 -22.12 5.55 -7.90
C ILE A 235 -23.09 4.86 -6.93
N ASN A 236 -22.74 3.67 -6.45
CA ASN A 236 -23.59 2.93 -5.52
C ASN A 236 -23.82 3.72 -4.22
N SER A 237 -22.78 4.37 -3.69
CA SER A 237 -22.89 5.25 -2.52
C SER A 237 -23.76 6.49 -2.82
N CYS A 238 -23.59 7.15 -3.96
CA CYS A 238 -24.43 8.29 -4.34
C CYS A 238 -25.91 7.91 -4.50
N VAL A 239 -26.20 6.79 -5.16
CA VAL A 239 -27.58 6.31 -5.36
C VAL A 239 -28.25 5.99 -4.02
N THR A 240 -27.55 5.30 -3.13
CA THR A 240 -28.08 4.98 -1.78
C THR A 240 -28.37 6.23 -0.95
N VAL A 241 -27.49 7.24 -0.98
CA VAL A 241 -27.71 8.53 -0.29
C VAL A 241 -28.93 9.26 -0.87
N LEU A 242 -29.09 9.31 -2.19
CA LEU A 242 -30.25 9.94 -2.83
C LEU A 242 -31.57 9.23 -2.49
N LEU A 243 -31.58 7.90 -2.43
CA LEU A 243 -32.77 7.14 -2.04
C LEU A 243 -33.13 7.35 -0.57
N LEU A 244 -32.14 7.33 0.34
CA LEU A 244 -32.36 7.54 1.77
C LEU A 244 -32.84 8.96 2.07
N THR A 245 -32.24 9.97 1.43
CA THR A 245 -32.67 11.37 1.56
C THR A 245 -34.08 11.58 1.00
N GLY A 246 -34.40 10.99 -0.16
CA GLY A 246 -35.75 11.00 -0.72
C GLY A 246 -36.77 10.33 0.20
N PHE A 247 -36.45 9.17 0.76
CA PHE A 247 -37.32 8.48 1.72
C PHE A 247 -37.55 9.33 2.98
N LEU A 248 -36.50 9.89 3.57
CA LEU A 248 -36.59 10.80 4.72
C LEU A 248 -37.47 12.01 4.41
N ALA A 249 -37.27 12.63 3.24
CA ALA A 249 -38.05 13.78 2.79
C ALA A 249 -39.53 13.44 2.64
N THR A 250 -39.88 12.27 2.10
CA THR A 250 -41.28 11.84 1.99
C THR A 250 -41.94 11.59 3.34
N ILE A 251 -41.23 10.97 4.30
CA ILE A 251 -41.72 10.81 5.67
C ILE A 251 -41.95 12.17 6.30
N LEU A 252 -40.96 13.07 6.22
CA LEU A 252 -41.03 14.40 6.81
C LEU A 252 -42.16 15.22 6.20
N MET A 253 -42.33 15.20 4.87
CA MET A 253 -43.45 15.85 4.19
C MET A 253 -44.80 15.24 4.59
N ARG A 254 -44.87 13.92 4.81
CA ARG A 254 -46.09 13.25 5.27
C ARG A 254 -46.45 13.65 6.68
N VAL A 255 -45.47 13.72 7.59
CA VAL A 255 -45.66 14.18 8.97
C VAL A 255 -46.06 15.66 8.99
N LEU A 256 -45.32 16.53 8.29
CA LEU A 256 -45.65 17.95 8.22
C LEU A 256 -47.05 18.17 7.66
N LYS A 257 -47.43 17.48 6.58
CA LYS A 257 -48.80 17.60 6.04
C LYS A 257 -49.84 17.16 7.05
N ASN A 258 -49.59 16.08 7.79
CA ASN A 258 -50.48 15.59 8.83
C ASN A 258 -50.59 16.60 9.99
N ASP A 259 -49.47 17.19 10.41
CA ASP A 259 -49.42 18.20 11.47
C ASP A 259 -50.13 19.49 11.04
N PHE A 260 -49.89 19.98 9.81
CA PHE A 260 -50.61 21.14 9.27
C PHE A 260 -52.12 20.91 9.23
N VAL A 261 -52.57 19.72 8.81
CA VAL A 261 -54.00 19.37 8.82
C VAL A 261 -54.55 19.34 10.25
N LYS A 262 -53.79 18.81 11.20
CA LYS A 262 -54.18 18.80 12.61
C LYS A 262 -54.31 20.22 13.18
N TYR A 263 -53.31 21.07 12.99
CA TYR A 263 -53.33 22.45 13.49
C TYR A 263 -54.38 23.33 12.82
N ALA A 264 -54.62 23.15 11.51
CA ALA A 264 -55.70 23.86 10.82
C ALA A 264 -57.10 23.48 11.35
N HIS A 265 -57.26 22.27 11.89
CA HIS A 265 -58.49 21.84 12.55
C HIS A 265 -58.54 22.24 14.04
N ASP A 266 -57.39 22.30 14.73
CA ASP A 266 -57.30 22.67 16.16
C ASP A 266 -57.45 24.19 16.42
N GLU A 267 -57.28 25.08 15.42
CA GLU A 267 -57.63 26.52 15.58
C GLU A 267 -59.13 26.77 15.83
N GLU A 268 -60.01 25.80 15.51
CA GLU A 268 -61.43 25.86 15.87
C GLU A 268 -61.73 25.35 17.30
N ALA A 269 -60.72 24.85 18.04
CA ALA A 269 -60.84 24.26 19.39
C ALA A 269 -59.89 24.92 20.42
N ALA A 270 -59.69 26.23 20.31
CA ALA A 270 -58.70 27.01 21.04
C ALA A 270 -58.96 27.21 22.56
N ASP A 271 -59.39 26.20 23.33
CA ASP A 271 -59.48 26.39 24.79
C ASP A 271 -58.99 25.24 25.70
N ASP A 272 -58.53 24.07 25.23
CA ASP A 272 -58.04 23.04 26.18
C ASP A 272 -57.01 22.04 25.57
N GLN A 273 -55.82 22.49 25.18
CA GLN A 273 -54.70 21.56 24.94
C GLN A 273 -53.40 22.00 25.64
N GLU A 274 -53.03 21.24 26.65
CA GLU A 274 -51.76 21.30 27.38
C GLU A 274 -50.55 21.26 26.40
N GLU A 275 -49.60 22.18 26.58
CA GLU A 275 -48.40 22.26 25.74
C GLU A 275 -47.62 20.94 25.70
N SER A 276 -47.34 20.41 24.51
CA SER A 276 -46.75 19.08 24.35
C SER A 276 -45.26 19.00 24.74
N GLY A 277 -44.97 18.12 25.71
CA GLY A 277 -43.73 17.37 26.00
C GLY A 277 -42.36 17.95 25.63
N TRP A 278 -42.04 18.05 24.34
CA TRP A 278 -40.72 18.51 23.85
C TRP A 278 -40.41 19.97 24.19
N LYS A 279 -41.43 20.82 24.35
CA LYS A 279 -41.29 22.18 24.89
C LYS A 279 -40.79 22.20 26.34
N TYR A 280 -41.10 21.17 27.15
CA TYR A 280 -40.57 21.03 28.52
C TYR A 280 -39.08 20.61 28.55
N ILE A 281 -38.56 20.03 27.47
CA ILE A 281 -37.21 19.47 27.40
C ILE A 281 -36.13 20.56 27.31
N HIS A 282 -36.47 21.79 26.92
CA HIS A 282 -35.51 22.90 26.83
C HIS A 282 -34.80 23.18 28.18
N GLY A 283 -35.43 22.85 29.32
CA GLY A 283 -34.82 22.93 30.65
C GLY A 283 -33.96 21.72 31.05
N ASP A 284 -34.14 20.56 30.39
CA ASP A 284 -33.47 19.30 30.73
C ASP A 284 -32.15 19.07 29.96
N VAL A 285 -31.94 19.77 28.83
CA VAL A 285 -30.69 19.71 28.03
C VAL A 285 -29.46 20.15 28.84
N PHE A 286 -29.64 20.97 29.88
CA PHE A 286 -28.55 21.44 30.74
C PHE A 286 -28.40 20.63 32.04
N ARG A 287 -29.08 19.48 32.19
CA ARG A 287 -28.89 18.63 33.36
C ARG A 287 -27.57 17.87 33.26
N PHE A 288 -26.74 18.08 34.26
CA PHE A 288 -25.52 17.30 34.40
C PHE A 288 -25.80 15.80 34.65
N PRO A 289 -25.00 14.89 34.08
CA PRO A 289 -25.12 13.46 34.37
C PRO A 289 -24.80 13.19 35.83
N LYS A 290 -25.45 12.18 36.42
CA LYS A 290 -25.27 11.80 37.84
C LYS A 290 -23.80 11.50 38.18
N ASN A 291 -23.05 10.92 37.24
CA ASN A 291 -21.64 10.52 37.42
C ASN A 291 -20.70 11.28 36.47
N LYS A 292 -20.51 12.58 36.74
CA LYS A 292 -19.67 13.48 35.92
C LYS A 292 -18.23 12.98 35.75
N SER A 293 -17.64 12.43 36.81
CA SER A 293 -16.25 11.97 36.84
C SER A 293 -16.01 10.77 35.91
N LEU A 294 -16.92 9.78 35.95
CA LEU A 294 -16.80 8.57 35.13
C LEU A 294 -16.99 8.89 33.64
N PHE A 295 -17.93 9.79 33.33
CA PHE A 295 -18.15 10.27 31.96
C PHE A 295 -16.93 11.05 31.42
N SER A 296 -16.36 11.95 32.22
CA SER A 296 -15.15 12.68 31.83
C SER A 296 -13.93 11.77 31.70
N ALA A 297 -13.82 10.73 32.55
CA ALA A 297 -12.74 9.75 32.44
C ALA A 297 -12.87 8.94 31.15
N ALA A 298 -14.08 8.45 30.82
CA ALA A 298 -14.34 7.71 29.59
C ALA A 298 -14.07 8.54 28.33
N LEU A 299 -14.52 9.81 28.31
CA LEU A 299 -14.20 10.74 27.23
C LEU A 299 -12.69 10.98 27.14
N GLY A 300 -12.03 11.32 28.24
CA GLY A 300 -10.59 11.55 28.29
C GLY A 300 -9.79 10.36 27.74
N THR A 301 -10.09 9.13 28.20
CA THR A 301 -9.45 7.91 27.70
C THR A 301 -9.75 7.65 26.23
N GLY A 302 -10.98 7.92 25.77
CA GLY A 302 -11.35 7.77 24.36
C GLY A 302 -10.60 8.74 23.45
N THR A 303 -10.50 10.02 23.83
CA THR A 303 -9.71 11.01 23.08
C THR A 303 -8.22 10.70 23.09
N GLN A 304 -7.69 10.18 24.20
CA GLN A 304 -6.28 9.79 24.30
C GLN A 304 -5.94 8.60 23.39
N LEU A 305 -6.84 7.62 23.25
CA LEU A 305 -6.70 6.52 22.30
C LEU A 305 -6.84 6.95 20.83
N PHE A 306 -7.56 8.04 20.55
CA PHE A 306 -7.74 8.54 19.19
C PHE A 306 -6.57 9.42 18.70
N ALA A 307 -5.81 10.01 19.62
CA ALA A 307 -4.70 10.91 19.34
C ALA A 307 -3.31 10.26 19.48
N LEU A 308 -3.24 9.01 19.95
CA LEU A 308 -2.06 8.14 19.95
C LEU A 308 -2.05 7.29 18.68
#